data_AF-A0A7J6RTN0-F1
#
_entry.id   AF-A0A7J6RTN0-F1
#
_cell.length_a   1.000
_cell.length_b   1.000
_cell.length_c   1.000
_cell.angle_alpha   90.00
_cell.angle_beta   90.00
_cell.angle_gamma   90.00
#
_symmetry.space_group_name_H-M   'P 1'
#
loop_
_entity.id
_entity.type
_entity.pdbx_description
1 polymer ?
#
loop_
_entity_poly.entity_id
_entity_poly.type
_entity_poly.pdbx_seq_one_letter_code
_entity_poly.pdbx_strand_id
1 'polypeptide(L)'
;SNLRIIIPDSQRDTMTPSATVCPRLNKALEEFYESPEAKERVERANFERAFIGFVTGRSKDFSTSDPKDMVNIYASLYDCMTAHVCPTVPSEPKNVPLGLGTSSPLFKRVEEDALFWMNNRYGLSEELRKFAYGPLIGDVLEDLSIPERRLSVYLGHDTGPANSLADTLQLTWMDSGNVCAKTWPPFATTMVMELYSDNQARFIYNGRVASVEAIEECRGKSLCNYESLYEYLETVVPNEFECKGIPEIEHGNFRA
;
A
#
# COMPACT_ATOMS: atom_id res chain seq x y z
N SER A 1 -33.58 0.14 -1.71
CA SER A 1 -32.22 0.65 -1.95
C SER A 1 -31.66 -0.10 -3.15
N ASN A 2 -31.06 0.61 -4.10
CA ASN A 2 -30.38 -0.02 -5.22
C ASN A 2 -28.87 0.04 -4.93
N LEU A 3 -28.23 -1.12 -4.82
CA LEU A 3 -26.77 -1.20 -4.74
C LEU A 3 -26.22 -0.82 -6.11
N ARG A 4 -25.50 0.30 -6.19
CA ARG A 4 -24.79 0.70 -7.41
C ARG A 4 -23.37 0.18 -7.31
N ILE A 5 -23.04 -0.80 -8.13
CA ILE A 5 -21.68 -1.31 -8.26
C ILE A 5 -20.99 -0.50 -9.35
N ILE A 6 -19.92 0.22 -9.00
CA ILE A 6 -19.08 0.95 -9.94
C ILE A 6 -17.83 0.11 -10.14
N ILE A 7 -17.56 -0.28 -11.39
CA ILE A 7 -16.32 -0.96 -11.79
C ILE A 7 -15.58 0.03 -12.68
N PRO A 8 -14.48 0.65 -12.21
CA PRO A 8 -13.66 1.52 -13.04
C PRO A 8 -13.09 0.74 -14.23
N ASP A 9 -12.82 1.45 -15.34
CA ASP A 9 -11.92 0.90 -16.36
C ASP A 9 -10.53 0.72 -15.73
N SER A 10 -9.84 -0.37 -16.06
CA SER A 10 -8.44 -0.63 -15.67
C SER A 10 -7.49 0.56 -15.87
N GLN A 11 -7.74 1.42 -16.86
CA GLN A 11 -6.94 2.63 -17.10
C GLN A 11 -7.22 3.77 -16.11
N ARG A 12 -8.28 3.66 -15.31
CA ARG A 12 -8.74 4.61 -14.30
C ARG A 12 -8.90 3.97 -12.93
N ASP A 13 -8.37 2.76 -12.74
CA ASP A 13 -8.50 2.06 -11.49
C ASP A 13 -7.59 2.71 -10.43
N THR A 14 -8.23 3.47 -9.55
CA THR A 14 -7.64 4.14 -8.38
C THR A 14 -7.46 3.19 -7.20
N MET A 15 -8.02 1.98 -7.27
CA MET A 15 -8.06 1.03 -6.15
C MET A 15 -6.68 0.47 -5.79
N THR A 16 -5.68 0.68 -6.63
CA THR A 16 -4.26 0.38 -6.37
C THR A 16 -3.36 1.49 -6.91
N PRO A 17 -2.17 1.73 -6.35
CA PRO A 17 -1.24 2.72 -6.87
C PRO A 17 -0.88 2.49 -8.34
N SER A 18 -1.15 3.47 -9.20
CA SER A 18 -0.97 3.34 -10.64
C SER A 18 -0.37 4.59 -11.29
N ALA A 19 0.74 4.41 -12.00
CA ALA A 19 1.35 5.47 -12.81
C ALA A 19 0.51 5.84 -14.05
N THR A 20 -0.45 5.00 -14.45
CA THR A 20 -1.41 5.36 -15.50
C THR A 20 -2.41 6.39 -14.99
N VAL A 21 -2.77 6.33 -13.70
CA VAL A 21 -3.66 7.29 -13.04
C VAL A 21 -2.90 8.56 -12.65
N CYS A 22 -1.72 8.43 -12.05
CA CYS A 22 -0.86 9.55 -11.67
C CYS A 22 0.56 9.39 -12.24
N PRO A 23 0.85 9.92 -13.45
CA PRO A 23 2.15 9.75 -14.11
C PRO A 23 3.38 10.12 -13.27
N ARG A 24 3.27 11.15 -12.41
CA ARG A 24 4.36 11.58 -11.54
C ARG A 24 4.80 10.50 -10.54
N LEU A 25 3.93 9.54 -10.21
CA LEU A 25 4.27 8.38 -9.38
C LEU A 25 5.46 7.60 -9.96
N ASN A 26 5.52 7.42 -11.28
CA ASN A 26 6.62 6.68 -11.89
C ASN A 26 7.96 7.34 -11.62
N LYS A 27 8.04 8.66 -11.79
CA LYS A 27 9.27 9.41 -11.54
C LYS A 27 9.63 9.45 -10.05
N ALA A 28 8.65 9.57 -9.15
CA ALA A 28 8.90 9.48 -7.71
C ALA A 28 9.44 8.08 -7.31
N LEU A 29 8.94 7.01 -7.94
CA LEU A 29 9.46 5.66 -7.73
C LEU A 29 10.88 5.49 -8.27
N GLU A 30 11.19 6.05 -9.45
CA GLU A 30 12.55 6.06 -10.00
C GLU A 30 13.53 6.75 -9.04
N GLU A 31 13.18 7.93 -8.53
CA GLU A 31 13.97 8.65 -7.52
C GLU A 31 14.16 7.82 -6.24
N PHE A 32 13.12 7.09 -5.79
CA PHE A 32 13.24 6.16 -4.67
C PHE A 32 14.20 5.00 -4.96
N TYR A 33 14.13 4.36 -6.12
CA TYR A 33 15.03 3.25 -6.45
C TYR A 33 16.50 3.68 -6.55
N GLU A 34 16.78 4.95 -6.83
CA GLU A 34 18.13 5.51 -6.82
C GLU A 34 18.62 5.91 -5.42
N SER A 35 17.74 5.95 -4.42
CA SER A 35 18.03 6.44 -3.08
C SER A 35 18.96 5.52 -2.26
N PRO A 36 19.65 6.07 -1.23
CA PRO A 36 20.43 5.27 -0.29
C PRO A 36 19.58 4.23 0.46
N GLU A 37 18.35 4.57 0.83
CA GLU A 37 17.40 3.68 1.53
C GLU A 37 17.16 2.39 0.73
N ALA A 38 16.85 2.53 -0.56
CA ALA A 38 16.60 1.40 -1.45
C ALA A 38 17.86 0.53 -1.63
N LYS A 39 19.01 1.16 -1.85
CA LYS A 39 20.30 0.48 -2.03
C LYS A 39 20.74 -0.26 -0.77
N GLU A 40 20.66 0.38 0.40
CA GLU A 40 20.97 -0.24 1.68
C GLU A 40 20.08 -1.46 1.94
N ARG A 41 18.78 -1.36 1.62
CA ARG A 41 17.87 -2.48 1.79
C ARG A 41 18.22 -3.66 0.87
N VAL A 42 18.56 -3.40 -0.39
CA VAL A 42 19.07 -4.44 -1.30
C VAL A 42 20.31 -5.12 -0.71
N GLU A 43 21.25 -4.33 -0.19
CA GLU A 43 22.49 -4.86 0.41
C GLU A 43 22.23 -5.72 1.65
N ARG A 44 21.36 -5.26 2.56
CA ARG A 44 21.00 -6.00 3.78
C ARG A 44 20.39 -7.38 3.48
N ALA A 45 19.68 -7.49 2.36
CA ALA A 45 19.07 -8.74 1.91
C ALA A 45 20.00 -9.64 1.06
N ASN A 46 21.26 -9.24 0.79
CA ASN A 46 22.18 -10.00 -0.07
C ASN A 46 22.41 -11.45 0.39
N PHE A 47 22.72 -11.65 1.67
CA PHE A 47 22.98 -12.99 2.21
C PHE A 47 21.75 -13.89 2.10
N GLU A 48 20.59 -13.32 2.42
CA GLU A 48 19.31 -14.01 2.34
C GLU A 48 18.99 -14.45 0.91
N ARG A 49 19.08 -13.53 -0.05
CA ARG A 49 18.84 -13.83 -1.47
C ARG A 49 19.80 -14.89 -1.99
N ALA A 50 21.07 -14.84 -1.60
CA ALA A 50 22.05 -15.86 -1.94
C ALA A 50 21.66 -17.25 -1.37
N PHE A 51 21.18 -17.28 -0.12
CA PHE A 51 20.70 -18.52 0.50
C PHE A 51 19.44 -19.07 -0.18
N ILE A 52 18.43 -18.22 -0.46
CA ILE A 52 17.21 -18.61 -1.18
C ILE A 52 17.57 -19.15 -2.57
N GLY A 53 18.45 -18.46 -3.30
CA GLY A 53 18.93 -18.89 -4.61
C GLY A 53 19.67 -20.23 -4.56
N PHE A 54 20.43 -20.51 -3.49
CA PHE A 54 21.08 -21.79 -3.28
C PHE A 54 20.08 -22.93 -3.02
N VAL A 55 19.16 -22.76 -2.07
CA VAL A 55 18.20 -23.84 -1.71
C VAL A 55 17.18 -24.13 -2.82
N THR A 56 16.86 -23.15 -3.65
CA THR A 56 15.95 -23.31 -4.79
C THR A 56 16.66 -23.77 -6.07
N GLY A 57 18.00 -23.75 -6.11
CA GLY A 57 18.78 -23.99 -7.34
C GLY A 57 18.65 -22.87 -8.38
N ARG A 58 18.15 -21.70 -7.98
CA ARG A 58 17.85 -20.55 -8.86
C ARG A 58 18.75 -19.34 -8.56
N SER A 59 20.02 -19.55 -8.24
CA SER A 59 20.95 -18.49 -7.79
C SER A 59 21.00 -17.25 -8.71
N LYS A 60 20.85 -17.42 -10.03
CA LYS A 60 20.81 -16.31 -10.99
C LYS A 60 19.61 -15.39 -10.79
N ASP A 61 18.45 -15.94 -10.42
CA ASP A 61 17.20 -15.20 -10.27
C ASP A 61 17.20 -14.30 -9.02
N PHE A 62 18.11 -14.58 -8.07
CA PHE A 62 18.28 -13.82 -6.82
C PHE A 62 19.55 -12.96 -6.81
N SER A 63 20.39 -13.06 -7.85
CA SER A 63 21.68 -12.39 -7.97
C SER A 63 21.54 -11.05 -8.68
N THR A 64 20.88 -10.09 -8.04
CA THR A 64 20.75 -8.71 -8.52
C THR A 64 21.04 -7.70 -7.41
N SER A 65 21.53 -6.54 -7.85
CA SER A 65 21.73 -5.34 -7.04
C SER A 65 20.77 -4.21 -7.43
N ASP A 66 19.88 -4.43 -8.40
CA ASP A 66 18.88 -3.44 -8.81
C ASP A 66 17.69 -3.46 -7.83
N PRO A 67 17.39 -2.34 -7.14
CA PRO A 67 16.21 -2.23 -6.29
C PRO A 67 14.88 -2.53 -6.98
N LYS A 68 14.77 -2.26 -8.30
CA LYS A 68 13.53 -2.52 -9.06
C LYS A 68 13.17 -4.00 -9.11
N ASP A 69 14.18 -4.86 -9.18
CA ASP A 69 13.98 -6.30 -9.24
C ASP A 69 13.42 -6.86 -7.92
N MET A 70 13.67 -6.18 -6.80
CA MET A 70 13.27 -6.65 -5.47
C MET A 70 11.75 -6.81 -5.34
N VAL A 71 10.98 -5.92 -5.98
CA VAL A 71 9.51 -6.00 -5.97
C VAL A 71 9.06 -7.34 -6.52
N ASN A 72 9.55 -7.72 -7.70
CA ASN A 72 9.16 -8.96 -8.36
C ASN A 72 9.68 -10.19 -7.62
N ILE A 73 10.93 -10.14 -7.12
CA ILE A 73 11.54 -11.25 -6.39
C ILE A 73 10.74 -11.56 -5.13
N TYR A 74 10.55 -10.56 -4.27
CA TYR A 74 9.97 -10.78 -2.95
C TYR A 74 8.46 -10.96 -3.00
N ALA A 75 7.72 -10.18 -3.80
CA ALA A 75 6.27 -10.35 -3.92
C ALA A 75 5.91 -11.74 -4.46
N SER A 76 6.57 -12.19 -5.53
CA SER A 76 6.30 -13.52 -6.11
C SER A 76 6.69 -14.65 -5.16
N LEU A 77 7.81 -14.50 -4.44
CA LEU A 77 8.25 -15.50 -3.49
C LEU A 77 7.28 -15.60 -2.31
N TYR A 78 6.88 -14.46 -1.74
CA TYR A 78 5.94 -14.42 -0.63
C TYR A 78 4.56 -14.93 -1.03
N ASP A 79 4.05 -14.57 -2.20
CA ASP A 79 2.77 -15.10 -2.73
C ASP A 79 2.81 -16.63 -2.86
N CYS A 80 3.87 -17.17 -3.48
CA CYS A 80 4.07 -18.62 -3.61
C CYS A 80 4.14 -19.30 -2.23
N MET A 81 4.95 -18.78 -1.31
CA MET A 81 5.13 -19.35 0.02
C MET A 81 3.82 -19.31 0.81
N THR A 82 3.12 -18.18 0.78
CA THR A 82 1.85 -17.97 1.48
C THR A 82 0.77 -18.90 0.95
N ALA A 83 0.63 -19.05 -0.38
CA ALA A 83 -0.34 -19.96 -0.98
C ALA A 83 -0.13 -21.43 -0.54
N HIS A 84 1.12 -21.87 -0.36
CA HIS A 84 1.42 -23.24 0.07
C HIS A 84 1.30 -23.47 1.58
N VAL A 85 1.48 -22.45 2.41
CA VAL A 85 1.31 -22.59 3.88
C VAL A 85 -0.11 -22.29 4.34
N CYS A 86 -0.90 -21.56 3.54
CA CYS A 86 -2.24 -21.16 3.89
C CYS A 86 -3.14 -22.40 4.11
N PRO A 87 -3.75 -22.56 5.30
CA PRO A 87 -4.55 -23.75 5.62
C PRO A 87 -5.85 -23.85 4.82
N THR A 88 -6.31 -22.77 4.20
CA THR A 88 -7.52 -22.73 3.38
C THR A 88 -7.24 -23.02 1.91
N VAL A 89 -5.98 -23.05 1.48
CA VAL A 89 -5.60 -23.46 0.13
C VAL A 89 -5.40 -24.98 0.12
N PRO A 90 -6.18 -25.74 -0.67
CA PRO A 90 -6.05 -27.19 -0.75
C PRO A 90 -4.79 -27.56 -1.55
N SER A 91 -3.62 -27.43 -0.93
CA SER A 91 -2.35 -27.92 -1.48
C SER A 91 -1.81 -29.02 -0.56
N GLU A 92 -2.09 -30.26 -0.93
CA GLU A 92 -1.49 -31.43 -0.29
C GLU A 92 -0.60 -32.16 -1.31
N PRO A 93 0.68 -32.43 -0.98
CA PRO A 93 1.38 -31.98 0.23
C PRO A 93 1.74 -30.49 0.18
N LYS A 94 1.79 -29.84 1.35
CA LYS A 94 2.39 -28.51 1.50
C LYS A 94 3.89 -28.58 1.20
N ASN A 95 4.25 -28.41 -0.07
CA ASN A 95 5.63 -28.58 -0.57
C ASN A 95 6.48 -27.32 -0.39
N VAL A 96 6.52 -26.77 0.83
CA VAL A 96 7.43 -25.66 1.13
C VAL A 96 8.79 -26.23 1.55
N PRO A 97 9.91 -25.84 0.89
CA PRO A 97 11.23 -26.34 1.26
C PRO A 97 11.55 -26.13 2.74
N LEU A 98 12.33 -27.05 3.32
CA LEU A 98 12.78 -26.96 4.71
C LEU A 98 13.46 -25.60 4.96
N GLY A 99 13.01 -24.87 5.97
CA GLY A 99 13.51 -23.54 6.28
C GLY A 99 12.75 -22.39 5.60
N LEU A 100 11.70 -22.66 4.80
CA LEU A 100 10.81 -21.64 4.23
C LEU A 100 9.37 -21.72 4.77
N GLY A 101 9.08 -22.54 5.78
CA GLY A 101 7.74 -22.58 6.41
C GLY A 101 7.46 -21.37 7.32
N THR A 102 6.20 -21.18 7.74
CA THR A 102 5.72 -20.03 8.55
C THR A 102 6.46 -19.82 9.88
N SER A 103 7.05 -20.87 10.44
CA SER A 103 7.85 -20.79 11.68
C SER A 103 9.31 -20.39 11.43
N SER A 104 9.74 -20.28 10.18
CA SER A 104 11.12 -19.96 9.83
C SER A 104 11.40 -18.45 9.97
N PRO A 105 12.56 -18.06 10.52
CA PRO A 105 13.04 -16.69 10.43
C PRO A 105 13.13 -16.17 8.98
N LEU A 106 13.39 -17.05 8.01
CA LEU A 106 13.47 -16.69 6.60
C LEU A 106 12.10 -16.32 6.01
N PHE A 107 11.03 -17.02 6.39
CA PHE A 107 9.68 -16.68 5.95
C PHE A 107 9.30 -15.26 6.37
N LYS A 108 9.60 -14.90 7.63
CA LYS A 108 9.32 -13.56 8.16
C LYS A 108 10.10 -12.47 7.44
N ARG A 109 11.37 -12.72 7.10
CA ARG A 109 12.15 -11.74 6.34
C ARG A 109 11.65 -11.57 4.90
N VAL A 110 11.27 -12.68 4.25
CA VAL A 110 10.63 -12.64 2.93
C VAL A 110 9.32 -11.84 3.00
N GLU A 111 8.50 -12.03 4.04
CA GLU A 111 7.30 -11.22 4.28
C GLU A 111 7.62 -9.74 4.47
N GLU A 112 8.60 -9.42 5.32
CA GLU A 112 9.01 -8.03 5.60
C GLU A 112 9.50 -7.30 4.35
N ASP A 113 10.30 -7.98 3.52
CA ASP A 113 10.78 -7.42 2.25
C ASP A 113 9.69 -7.38 1.19
N ALA A 114 8.84 -8.40 1.08
CA ALA A 114 7.70 -8.36 0.17
C ALA A 114 6.77 -7.19 0.50
N LEU A 115 6.39 -7.04 1.78
CA LEU A 115 5.56 -5.94 2.24
C LEU A 115 6.22 -4.59 1.99
N PHE A 116 7.51 -4.45 2.30
CA PHE A 116 8.20 -3.19 2.07
C PHE A 116 8.22 -2.82 0.58
N TRP A 117 8.71 -3.74 -0.25
CA TRP A 117 8.88 -3.48 -1.66
C TRP A 117 7.56 -3.35 -2.37
N MET A 118 6.48 -4.02 -1.95
CA MET A 118 5.17 -3.95 -2.62
C MET A 118 4.28 -2.82 -2.11
N ASN A 119 4.31 -2.51 -0.81
CA ASN A 119 3.38 -1.59 -0.16
C ASN A 119 4.09 -0.43 0.56
N ASN A 120 4.97 -0.71 1.53
CA ASN A 120 5.43 0.35 2.44
C ASN A 120 6.36 1.36 1.76
N ARG A 121 6.94 1.05 0.59
CA ARG A 121 7.74 2.00 -0.18
C ARG A 121 7.00 3.30 -0.48
N TYR A 122 5.69 3.25 -0.67
CA TYR A 122 4.88 4.43 -0.95
C TYR A 122 4.74 5.35 0.26
N GLY A 123 4.81 4.81 1.48
CA GLY A 123 4.71 5.58 2.73
C GLY A 123 5.98 6.34 3.12
N LEU A 124 7.10 6.15 2.40
CA LEU A 124 8.43 6.70 2.77
C LEU A 124 8.56 8.21 2.61
N SER A 125 7.76 8.83 1.74
CA SER A 125 7.71 10.28 1.58
C SER A 125 6.28 10.73 1.38
N GLU A 126 6.02 12.00 1.71
CA GLU A 126 4.71 12.62 1.45
C GLU A 126 4.39 12.61 -0.05
N GLU A 127 5.38 12.83 -0.90
CA GLU A 127 5.22 12.82 -2.37
C GLU A 127 4.79 11.46 -2.90
N LEU A 128 5.48 10.38 -2.49
CA LEU A 128 5.13 9.02 -2.90
C LEU A 128 3.73 8.64 -2.40
N ARG A 129 3.43 8.95 -1.14
CA ARG A 129 2.13 8.68 -0.53
C ARG A 129 1.00 9.41 -1.27
N LYS A 130 1.21 10.70 -1.56
CA LYS A 130 0.27 11.55 -2.30
C LYS A 130 0.00 11.00 -3.70
N PHE A 131 1.03 10.63 -4.46
CA PHE A 131 0.84 10.13 -5.82
C PHE A 131 0.35 8.68 -5.90
N ALA A 132 0.68 7.85 -4.91
CA ALA A 132 0.28 6.45 -4.86
C ALA A 132 -1.15 6.28 -4.36
N TYR A 133 -1.50 6.94 -3.26
CA TYR A 133 -2.77 6.71 -2.54
C TYR A 133 -3.79 7.83 -2.72
N GLY A 134 -3.33 9.05 -3.04
CA GLY A 134 -4.18 10.21 -3.23
C GLY A 134 -5.33 10.01 -4.22
N PRO A 135 -5.15 9.33 -5.38
CA PRO A 135 -6.26 9.04 -6.28
C PRO A 135 -7.41 8.26 -5.63
N LEU A 136 -7.12 7.21 -4.87
CA LEU A 136 -8.16 6.49 -4.12
C LEU A 136 -8.80 7.38 -3.05
N ILE A 137 -8.00 8.18 -2.35
CA ILE A 137 -8.51 9.07 -1.31
C ILE A 137 -9.45 10.12 -1.90
N GLY A 138 -9.18 10.58 -3.13
CA GLY A 138 -10.11 11.41 -3.90
C GLY A 138 -11.48 10.75 -4.08
N ASP A 139 -11.52 9.47 -4.45
CA ASP A 139 -12.77 8.72 -4.58
C ASP A 139 -13.49 8.52 -3.25
N VAL A 140 -12.73 8.37 -2.16
CA VAL A 140 -13.29 8.32 -0.79
C VAL A 140 -13.91 9.66 -0.40
N LEU A 141 -13.24 10.77 -0.70
CA LEU A 141 -13.76 12.11 -0.43
C LEU A 141 -15.01 12.41 -1.27
N GLU A 142 -15.07 11.98 -2.52
CA GLU A 142 -16.28 12.09 -3.35
C GLU A 142 -17.45 11.40 -2.65
N ASP A 143 -17.25 10.17 -2.16
CA ASP A 143 -18.29 9.41 -1.46
C ASP A 143 -18.70 10.04 -0.13
N LEU A 144 -17.74 10.58 0.62
CA LEU A 144 -17.98 11.32 1.86
C LEU A 144 -18.77 12.61 1.64
N SER A 145 -18.62 13.25 0.48
CA SER A 145 -19.32 14.49 0.14
C SER A 145 -20.82 14.31 -0.15
N ILE A 146 -21.30 13.07 -0.26
CA ILE A 146 -22.68 12.77 -0.67
C ILE A 146 -23.57 12.56 0.56
N PRO A 147 -24.44 13.53 0.93
CA PRO A 147 -25.10 13.53 2.25
C PRO A 147 -26.02 12.33 2.52
N GLU A 148 -26.57 11.72 1.47
CA GLU A 148 -27.49 10.58 1.60
C GLU A 148 -26.78 9.22 1.58
N ARG A 149 -25.47 9.18 1.35
CA ARG A 149 -24.70 7.93 1.27
C ARG A 149 -24.53 7.33 2.67
N ARG A 150 -25.10 6.15 2.88
CA ARG A 150 -25.01 5.42 4.16
C ARG A 150 -23.91 4.38 4.20
N LEU A 151 -23.48 3.90 3.03
CA LEU A 151 -22.46 2.86 2.91
C LEU A 151 -21.78 2.97 1.55
N SER A 152 -20.46 2.97 1.59
CA SER A 152 -19.58 2.78 0.45
C SER A 152 -18.73 1.54 0.69
N VAL A 153 -18.59 0.70 -0.34
CA VAL A 153 -17.82 -0.54 -0.25
C VAL A 153 -16.77 -0.54 -1.35
N TYR A 154 -15.51 -0.55 -0.93
CA TYR A 154 -14.34 -0.60 -1.80
C TYR A 154 -13.78 -2.02 -1.77
N LEU A 155 -13.87 -2.75 -2.88
CA LEU A 155 -13.34 -4.11 -3.03
C LEU A 155 -12.06 -4.06 -3.86
N GLY A 156 -10.91 -4.26 -3.22
CA GLY A 156 -9.61 -4.18 -3.88
C GLY A 156 -8.64 -5.27 -3.45
N HIS A 157 -7.37 -5.03 -3.77
CA HIS A 157 -6.26 -5.94 -3.49
C HIS A 157 -5.57 -5.62 -2.16
N ASP A 158 -4.59 -6.44 -1.78
CA ASP A 158 -3.66 -6.19 -0.67
C ASP A 158 -2.90 -4.87 -0.80
N THR A 159 -2.60 -4.44 -2.02
CA THR A 159 -2.03 -3.11 -2.31
C THR A 159 -3.06 -1.97 -2.36
N GLY A 160 -4.32 -2.30 -2.09
CA GLY A 160 -5.45 -1.42 -2.34
C GLY A 160 -6.00 -0.72 -1.10
N PRO A 161 -7.33 -0.58 -0.98
CA PRO A 161 -7.91 0.44 -0.10
C PRO A 161 -7.52 0.38 1.37
N ALA A 162 -7.47 -0.82 1.94
CA ALA A 162 -7.09 -0.98 3.34
C ALA A 162 -5.64 -0.55 3.58
N ASN A 163 -4.72 -0.86 2.66
CA ASN A 163 -3.32 -0.47 2.79
C ASN A 163 -3.13 1.04 2.55
N SER A 164 -3.73 1.58 1.49
CA SER A 164 -3.66 3.00 1.14
C SER A 164 -4.11 3.91 2.27
N LEU A 165 -5.26 3.62 2.89
CA LEU A 165 -5.79 4.41 4.00
C LEU A 165 -5.02 4.15 5.30
N ALA A 166 -4.61 2.90 5.58
CA ALA A 166 -3.83 2.60 6.78
C ALA A 166 -2.47 3.30 6.80
N ASP A 167 -1.76 3.30 5.67
CA ASP A 167 -0.47 3.96 5.52
C ASP A 167 -0.64 5.49 5.50
N THR A 168 -1.65 6.01 4.80
CA THR A 168 -1.89 7.45 4.72
C THR A 168 -2.22 8.08 6.06
N LEU A 169 -3.09 7.44 6.84
CA LEU A 169 -3.49 7.88 8.17
C LEU A 169 -2.53 7.43 9.28
N GLN A 170 -1.49 6.69 8.91
CA GLN A 170 -0.49 6.11 9.82
C GLN A 170 -1.15 5.32 10.95
N LEU A 171 -2.13 4.49 10.63
CA LEU A 171 -3.00 3.86 11.62
C LEU A 171 -2.20 2.98 12.58
N THR A 172 -2.45 3.14 13.88
CA THR A 172 -1.93 2.23 14.92
C THR A 172 -3.06 1.58 15.71
N TRP A 173 -2.84 0.36 16.19
CA TRP A 173 -3.81 -0.32 17.04
C TRP A 173 -3.90 0.32 18.42
N MET A 174 -5.10 0.68 18.86
CA MET A 174 -5.33 1.29 20.18
C MET A 174 -4.87 0.42 21.35
N ASP A 175 -4.95 -0.90 21.21
CA ASP A 175 -4.63 -1.86 22.28
C ASP A 175 -3.11 -2.12 22.44
N SER A 176 -2.30 -1.81 21.43
CA SER A 176 -0.89 -2.22 21.39
C SER A 176 0.07 -1.15 20.89
N GLY A 177 -0.43 -0.05 20.32
CA GLY A 177 0.37 1.02 19.70
C GLY A 177 1.15 0.59 18.45
N ASN A 178 0.95 -0.64 17.98
CA ASN A 178 1.64 -1.14 16.79
C ASN A 178 0.95 -0.63 15.52
N VAL A 179 1.74 -0.36 14.48
CA VAL A 179 1.23 0.00 13.14
C VAL A 179 0.32 -1.09 12.58
N CYS A 180 -0.83 -0.69 12.02
CA CYS A 180 -1.86 -1.62 11.53
C CYS A 180 -1.38 -2.44 10.32
N ALA A 181 -0.80 -1.77 9.32
CA ALA A 181 -0.28 -2.40 8.09
C ALA A 181 1.20 -2.82 8.22
N LYS A 182 1.61 -3.32 9.39
CA LYS A 182 3.01 -3.77 9.64
C LYS A 182 3.34 -5.13 9.00
N THR A 183 2.32 -5.93 8.69
CA THR A 183 2.45 -7.24 8.04
C THR A 183 1.66 -7.23 6.74
N TRP A 184 1.91 -8.20 5.85
CA TRP A 184 1.10 -8.33 4.64
C TRP A 184 -0.39 -8.44 5.01
N PRO A 185 -1.29 -7.70 4.34
CA PRO A 185 -2.71 -7.79 4.63
C PRO A 185 -3.23 -9.22 4.44
N PRO A 186 -3.77 -9.88 5.48
CA PRO A 186 -4.32 -11.22 5.33
C PRO A 186 -5.49 -11.24 4.33
N PHE A 187 -5.81 -12.42 3.80
CA PHE A 187 -7.01 -12.61 2.99
C PHE A 187 -8.26 -12.09 3.73
N ALA A 188 -9.13 -11.41 2.99
CA ALA A 188 -10.32 -10.75 3.51
C ALA A 188 -10.02 -9.67 4.58
N THR A 189 -8.84 -9.03 4.49
CA THR A 189 -8.56 -7.82 5.26
C THR A 189 -9.69 -6.83 5.08
N THR A 190 -10.21 -6.35 6.22
CA THR A 190 -11.33 -5.42 6.26
C THR A 190 -10.88 -4.18 7.00
N MET A 191 -11.11 -3.03 6.41
CA MET A 191 -10.97 -1.75 7.09
C MET A 191 -12.29 -0.99 6.96
N VAL A 192 -12.80 -0.52 8.08
CA VAL A 192 -14.06 0.20 8.19
C VAL A 192 -13.78 1.58 8.74
N MET A 193 -14.27 2.59 8.03
CA MET A 193 -14.39 3.96 8.53
C MET A 193 -15.86 4.19 8.87
N GLU A 194 -16.13 4.49 10.14
CA GLU A 194 -17.47 4.79 10.63
C GLU A 194 -17.57 6.28 10.93
N LEU A 195 -18.65 6.91 10.46
CA LEU A 195 -18.95 8.31 10.73
C LEU A 195 -20.14 8.41 11.68
N TYR A 196 -20.01 9.26 12.69
CA TYR A 196 -21.03 9.49 13.69
C TYR A 196 -21.66 10.86 13.54
N SER A 197 -22.90 10.99 14.03
CA SER A 197 -23.68 12.23 13.93
C SER A 197 -23.09 13.42 14.70
N ASP A 198 -22.16 13.18 15.62
CA ASP A 198 -21.48 14.17 16.46
C ASP A 198 -20.11 14.59 15.92
N ASN A 199 -19.93 14.54 14.59
CA ASN A 199 -18.72 14.95 13.90
C ASN A 199 -17.48 14.13 14.33
N GLN A 200 -17.67 12.84 14.59
CA GLN A 200 -16.60 11.90 14.93
C GLN A 200 -16.46 10.83 13.85
N ALA A 201 -15.23 10.37 13.65
CA ALA A 201 -14.88 9.23 12.81
C ALA A 201 -14.12 8.17 13.63
N ARG A 202 -14.38 6.89 13.35
CA ARG A 202 -13.66 5.75 13.93
C ARG A 202 -13.12 4.85 12.83
N PHE A 203 -11.91 4.35 13.02
CA PHE A 203 -11.30 3.34 12.15
C PHE A 203 -11.26 1.99 12.85
N ILE A 204 -11.73 0.97 12.14
CA ILE A 204 -11.63 -0.43 12.55
C ILE A 204 -10.88 -1.16 11.45
N TYR A 205 -9.69 -1.65 11.73
CA TYR A 205 -8.96 -2.53 10.82
C TYR A 205 -9.11 -3.95 11.38
N ASN A 206 -9.33 -4.98 10.56
CA ASN A 206 -9.46 -6.39 10.95
C ASN A 206 -10.18 -6.64 12.31
N GLY A 207 -11.29 -5.95 12.56
CA GLY A 207 -12.11 -6.08 13.77
C GLY A 207 -11.56 -5.42 15.05
N ARG A 208 -10.46 -4.68 14.97
CA ARG A 208 -9.81 -3.97 16.09
C ARG A 208 -9.85 -2.47 15.84
N VAL A 209 -9.89 -1.68 16.92
CA VAL A 209 -9.95 -0.21 16.82
C VAL A 209 -8.55 0.35 16.56
N ALA A 210 -8.47 1.26 15.59
CA ALA A 210 -7.25 1.96 15.23
C ALA A 210 -7.33 3.46 15.58
N SER A 211 -6.18 4.03 15.93
CA SER A 211 -5.94 5.45 16.11
C SER A 211 -5.34 6.04 14.84
N VAL A 212 -5.73 7.28 14.52
CA VAL A 212 -5.19 8.06 13.39
C VAL A 212 -3.99 8.86 13.88
N GLU A 213 -2.79 8.47 13.47
CA GLU A 213 -1.56 9.11 13.96
C GLU A 213 -1.10 10.28 13.11
N ALA A 214 -1.55 10.35 11.86
CA ALA A 214 -1.19 11.42 10.93
C ALA A 214 -1.74 12.80 11.35
N ILE A 215 -2.78 12.84 12.19
CA ILE A 215 -3.47 14.05 12.64
C ILE A 215 -3.24 14.22 14.15
N GLU A 216 -2.60 15.32 14.56
CA GLU A 216 -2.09 15.52 15.92
C GLU A 216 -3.18 15.37 16.99
N GLU A 217 -4.34 15.97 16.78
CA GLU A 217 -5.47 15.91 17.70
C GLU A 217 -6.15 14.52 17.77
N CYS A 218 -5.87 13.62 16.82
CA CYS A 218 -6.44 12.27 16.78
C CYS A 218 -5.50 11.20 17.35
N ARG A 219 -4.23 11.54 17.60
CA ARG A 219 -3.20 10.61 18.10
C ARG A 219 -3.60 9.96 19.43
N GLY A 220 -3.44 8.64 19.50
CA GLY A 220 -3.78 7.82 20.67
C GLY A 220 -5.27 7.81 21.05
N LYS A 221 -6.17 8.20 20.14
CA LYS A 221 -7.63 8.25 20.40
C LYS A 221 -8.37 7.27 19.51
N SER A 222 -9.46 6.72 20.05
CA SER A 222 -10.37 5.83 19.32
C SER A 222 -11.34 6.57 18.39
N LEU A 223 -11.48 7.88 18.57
CA LEU A 223 -12.32 8.76 17.77
C LEU A 223 -11.47 9.94 17.30
N CYS A 224 -11.65 10.30 16.03
CA CYS A 224 -11.04 11.46 15.39
C CYS A 224 -12.14 12.45 15.01
N ASN A 225 -11.87 13.75 15.09
CA ASN A 225 -12.81 14.73 14.58
C ASN A 225 -12.95 14.55 13.05
N TYR A 226 -14.18 14.48 12.55
CA TYR A 226 -14.42 14.19 11.14
C TYR A 226 -14.02 15.35 10.21
N GLU A 227 -14.22 16.60 10.61
CA GLU A 227 -13.77 17.77 9.84
C GLU A 227 -12.23 17.77 9.71
N SER A 228 -11.50 17.58 10.81
CA SER A 228 -10.04 17.44 10.79
C SER A 228 -9.56 16.29 9.89
N LEU A 229 -10.26 15.15 9.94
CA LEU A 229 -9.97 14.01 9.07
C LEU A 229 -10.19 14.36 7.60
N TYR A 230 -11.32 14.98 7.28
CA TYR A 230 -11.67 15.36 5.92
C TYR A 230 -10.66 16.37 5.36
N GLU A 231 -10.33 17.42 6.11
CA GLU A 231 -9.31 18.40 5.73
C GLU A 231 -7.94 17.76 5.50
N TYR A 232 -7.51 16.85 6.38
CA TYR A 232 -6.26 16.11 6.19
C TYR A 232 -6.28 15.28 4.90
N LEU A 233 -7.37 14.54 4.66
CA LEU A 233 -7.52 13.72 3.46
C LEU A 233 -7.50 14.56 2.17
N GLU A 234 -8.00 15.80 2.18
CA GLU A 234 -7.90 16.69 1.02
C GLU A 234 -6.44 17.04 0.70
N THR A 235 -5.57 17.19 1.70
CA THR A 235 -4.16 17.56 1.48
C THR A 235 -3.35 16.48 0.76
N VAL A 236 -3.75 15.22 0.90
CA VAL A 236 -3.07 14.05 0.31
C VAL A 236 -3.59 13.72 -1.09
N VAL A 237 -4.62 14.40 -1.59
CA VAL A 237 -5.08 14.26 -2.98
C VAL A 237 -4.25 15.16 -3.88
N PRO A 238 -3.55 14.61 -4.90
CA PRO A 238 -2.84 15.42 -5.88
C PRO A 238 -3.83 16.11 -6.82
N ASN A 239 -3.55 17.38 -7.11
CA ASN A 239 -4.24 18.06 -8.20
C ASN A 239 -3.72 17.58 -9.57
N GLU A 240 -4.43 17.95 -10.63
CA GLU A 240 -4.10 17.51 -12.00
C GLU A 240 -2.67 17.87 -12.43
N PHE A 241 -2.18 19.05 -12.05
CA PHE A 241 -0.82 19.50 -12.37
C PHE A 241 0.25 18.71 -11.61
N GLU A 242 0.00 18.39 -10.34
CA GLU A 242 0.89 17.57 -9.53
C GLU A 242 1.03 16.16 -10.11
N CYS A 243 -0.07 15.55 -10.58
CA CYS A 243 -0.03 14.20 -11.15
C CYS A 243 0.48 14.14 -12.59
N LYS A 244 0.11 15.08 -13.46
CA LYS A 244 0.52 15.07 -14.88
C LYS A 244 1.87 15.72 -15.13
N GLY A 245 2.36 16.53 -14.18
CA GLY A 245 3.49 17.42 -14.39
C GLY A 245 3.09 18.70 -15.14
N ILE A 246 3.96 19.71 -15.10
CA ILE A 246 3.79 20.92 -15.90
C ILE A 246 3.91 20.50 -17.39
N PRO A 247 2.97 20.86 -18.27
CA PRO A 247 3.09 20.58 -19.69
C PRO A 247 4.42 21.14 -20.19
N GLU A 248 5.26 20.33 -20.84
CA GLU A 248 6.42 20.87 -21.55
C GLU A 248 5.90 21.91 -22.54
N ILE A 249 6.34 23.15 -22.39
CA ILE A 249 6.11 24.16 -23.40
C ILE A 249 6.89 23.65 -24.61
N GLU A 250 6.19 23.09 -25.60
CA GLU A 250 6.76 22.89 -26.92
C GLU A 250 7.28 24.27 -27.36
N HIS A 251 8.59 24.46 -27.30
CA HIS A 251 9.23 25.60 -27.92
C HIS A 251 8.96 25.47 -29.41
N GLY A 252 7.85 26.09 -29.83
CA GLY A 252 7.45 26.18 -31.21
C GLY A 252 8.65 26.68 -32.01
N ASN A 253 9.03 25.88 -33.00
CA ASN A 253 9.97 26.28 -34.03
C ASN A 253 9.42 27.55 -34.71
N PHE A 254 9.84 28.72 -34.23
CA PHE A 254 9.81 29.94 -35.03
C PHE A 254 10.85 29.74 -36.14
N ARG A 255 10.40 29.18 -37.26
CA ARG A 255 11.07 29.41 -38.54
C ARG A 255 10.69 30.81 -38.99
N ALA A 256 11.65 31.72 -38.89
CA ALA A 256 11.69 32.94 -39.67
C ALA A 256 11.89 32.61 -41.15
#